data_AF-A0A9W8QI75-F1
#
_entry.id   AF-A0A9W8QI75-F1
#
_cell.length_a   1.000
_cell.length_b   1.000
_cell.length_c   1.000
_cell.angle_alpha   90.00
_cell.angle_beta   90.00
_cell.angle_gamma   90.00
#
_symmetry.space_group_name_H-M   'P 1'
#
loop_
_entity.id
_entity.type
_entity.pdbx_description
1 polymer ?
#
loop_
_entity_poly.entity_id
_entity_poly.type
_entity_poly.pdbx_seq_one_letter_code
_entity_poly.pdbx_strand_id
1 'polypeptide(L)'
;MKLVSLVSLLTAVLVSAETQQDISWQESEAWHGCTQSLVDEFDQGKTGDVPACNLWGCLHKQASHYGRGGTITTMSNLLSPACVAARLSSGGLFGKPKPGPPASYPELLAWDDCMSSLVEEFEKNGDGSRAACNLWVCLHSNADTYQRGGLLISASKLMDPICTAVGIILPK
;
A
#
# COMPACT_ATOMS: atom_id res chain seq x y z
N MET A 1 62.87 0.37 -34.09
CA MET A 1 61.69 1.27 -34.14
C MET A 1 60.74 0.67 -35.17
N LYS A 2 59.62 0.03 -34.84
CA LYS A 2 58.47 0.53 -34.10
C LYS A 2 57.85 -0.54 -33.18
N LEU A 3 57.48 -0.07 -31.99
CA LEU A 3 56.59 -0.70 -31.00
C LEU A 3 55.14 -0.70 -31.50
N VAL A 4 54.26 -1.29 -30.67
CA VAL A 4 52.79 -1.11 -30.55
C VAL A 4 51.99 -2.18 -31.30
N SER A 5 51.06 -2.94 -30.71
CA SER A 5 50.64 -3.11 -29.32
C SER A 5 49.79 -4.38 -29.27
N LEU A 6 50.03 -5.23 -28.27
CA LEU A 6 49.07 -6.22 -27.78
C LEU A 6 47.96 -5.47 -27.05
N VAL A 7 46.75 -5.44 -27.59
CA VAL A 7 45.56 -5.05 -26.82
C VAL A 7 44.57 -6.21 -26.88
N SER A 8 44.66 -7.05 -25.85
CA SER A 8 43.68 -8.04 -25.47
C SER A 8 42.31 -7.37 -25.31
N LEU A 9 41.34 -7.78 -26.14
CA LEU A 9 39.93 -7.45 -25.97
C LEU A 9 39.35 -8.34 -24.85
N LEU A 10 39.55 -7.92 -23.61
CA LEU A 10 38.75 -8.34 -22.46
C LEU A 10 37.44 -7.55 -22.49
N THR A 11 36.41 -8.07 -23.16
CA THR A 11 35.04 -7.59 -22.99
C THR A 11 34.56 -7.99 -21.59
N ALA A 12 34.69 -7.07 -20.64
CA ALA A 12 34.03 -7.16 -19.35
C ALA A 12 32.51 -7.07 -19.59
N VAL A 13 31.81 -8.20 -19.47
CA VAL A 13 30.36 -8.21 -19.33
C VAL A 13 30.07 -7.64 -17.96
N LEU A 14 29.63 -6.37 -17.92
CA LEU A 14 28.99 -5.82 -16.73
C LEU A 14 27.63 -6.50 -16.62
N VAL A 15 27.57 -7.61 -15.88
CA VAL A 15 26.32 -8.12 -15.31
C VAL A 15 25.84 -7.04 -14.36
N SER A 16 24.78 -6.33 -14.74
CA SER A 16 23.97 -5.59 -13.77
C SER A 16 23.30 -6.64 -12.89
N ALA A 17 23.87 -6.87 -11.71
CA ALA A 17 23.18 -7.61 -10.67
C ALA A 17 22.00 -6.75 -10.23
N GLU A 18 20.83 -7.00 -10.82
CA GLU A 18 19.56 -6.55 -10.26
C GLU A 18 19.43 -7.25 -8.91
N THR A 19 19.78 -6.57 -7.83
CA THR A 19 19.53 -7.08 -6.48
C THR A 19 18.02 -7.13 -6.30
N GLN A 20 17.40 -8.27 -6.65
CA GLN A 20 16.07 -8.61 -6.18
C GLN A 20 16.12 -8.60 -4.66
N GLN A 21 15.61 -7.53 -4.06
CA GLN A 21 15.62 -7.36 -2.62
C GLN A 21 14.44 -8.15 -2.06
N ASP A 22 14.66 -9.45 -1.88
CA ASP A 22 13.72 -10.37 -1.24
C ASP A 22 13.21 -9.74 0.06
N ILE A 23 11.90 -9.75 0.24
CA ILE A 23 11.27 -9.28 1.47
C ILE A 23 11.62 -10.27 2.59
N SER A 24 11.95 -9.76 3.78
CA SER A 24 12.11 -10.65 4.93
C SER A 24 10.76 -11.15 5.43
N TRP A 25 10.73 -12.31 6.11
CA TRP A 25 9.51 -12.77 6.79
C TRP A 25 8.97 -11.73 7.77
N GLN A 26 9.85 -11.04 8.51
CA GLN A 26 9.47 -9.97 9.44
C GLN A 26 8.81 -8.80 8.72
N GLU A 27 9.30 -8.45 7.53
CA GLU A 27 8.72 -7.40 6.70
C GLU A 27 7.34 -7.81 6.19
N SER A 28 7.21 -9.02 5.64
CA SER A 28 5.93 -9.58 5.21
C SER A 28 4.89 -9.54 6.34
N GLU A 29 5.23 -10.05 7.52
CA GLU A 29 4.35 -10.05 8.70
C GLU A 29 3.94 -8.61 9.10
N ALA A 30 4.84 -7.64 9.01
CA ALA A 30 4.55 -6.25 9.34
C ALA A 30 3.52 -5.62 8.38
N TRP A 31 3.54 -5.99 7.10
CA TRP A 31 2.54 -5.56 6.11
C TRP A 31 1.19 -6.23 6.37
N HIS A 32 1.17 -7.55 6.57
CA HIS A 32 -0.06 -8.28 6.93
C HIS A 32 -0.69 -7.78 8.23
N GLY A 33 0.12 -7.44 9.23
CA GLY A 33 -0.36 -6.88 10.50
C GLY A 33 -1.16 -5.58 10.34
N CYS A 34 -0.88 -4.78 9.29
CA CYS A 34 -1.66 -3.58 8.99
C CYS A 34 -3.10 -3.92 8.54
N THR A 35 -3.26 -4.94 7.68
CA THR A 35 -4.58 -5.41 7.24
C THR A 35 -5.30 -6.20 8.31
N GLN A 36 -4.59 -7.00 9.11
CA GLN A 36 -5.20 -7.67 10.26
C GLN A 36 -5.79 -6.66 11.25
N SER A 37 -5.08 -5.54 11.50
CA SER A 37 -5.61 -4.47 12.34
C SER A 37 -6.87 -3.82 11.76
N LEU A 38 -6.94 -3.66 10.43
CA LEU A 38 -8.15 -3.18 9.74
C LEU A 38 -9.33 -4.15 9.93
N VAL A 39 -9.06 -5.45 9.73
CA VAL A 39 -10.02 -6.53 9.91
C VAL A 39 -10.56 -6.59 11.34
N ASP A 40 -9.68 -6.53 12.34
CA ASP A 40 -10.05 -6.49 13.75
C ASP A 40 -10.97 -5.30 14.07
N GLU A 41 -10.74 -4.16 13.41
CA GLU A 41 -11.62 -3.01 13.53
C GLU A 41 -13.00 -3.28 12.94
N PHE A 42 -13.09 -3.93 11.78
CA PHE A 42 -14.38 -4.31 11.18
C PHE A 42 -15.14 -5.33 12.04
N ASP A 43 -14.45 -6.29 12.66
CA ASP A 43 -15.05 -7.27 13.58
C ASP A 43 -15.58 -6.62 14.87
N GLN A 44 -14.92 -5.55 15.33
CA GLN A 44 -15.42 -4.69 16.41
C GLN A 44 -16.58 -3.79 15.95
N GLY A 45 -17.04 -3.94 14.70
CA GLY A 45 -18.12 -3.17 14.12
C GLY A 45 -17.72 -1.75 13.75
N LYS A 46 -16.45 -1.45 13.51
CA LYS A 46 -16.00 -0.11 13.10
C LYS A 46 -16.10 0.04 11.58
N THR A 47 -16.52 1.19 11.08
CA THR A 47 -16.61 1.48 9.63
C THR A 47 -16.28 2.95 9.34
N GLY A 48 -16.12 3.28 8.05
CA GLY A 48 -15.89 4.64 7.57
C GLY A 48 -14.43 5.05 7.56
N ASP A 49 -14.16 6.32 7.86
CA ASP A 49 -12.84 6.93 7.64
C ASP A 49 -11.77 6.45 8.63
N VAL A 50 -12.15 6.11 9.86
CA VAL A 50 -11.17 5.79 10.92
C VAL A 50 -10.37 4.52 10.61
N PRO A 51 -11.00 3.37 10.28
CA PRO A 51 -10.24 2.16 9.92
C PRO A 51 -9.35 2.35 8.70
N ALA A 52 -9.85 3.05 7.68
CA ALA A 52 -9.05 3.43 6.52
C ALA A 52 -7.81 4.23 6.90
N CYS A 53 -7.96 5.24 7.75
CA CYS A 53 -6.87 6.08 8.22
C CYS A 53 -5.86 5.34 9.09
N ASN A 54 -6.29 4.34 9.85
CA ASN A 54 -5.41 3.52 10.66
C ASN A 54 -4.59 2.57 9.77
N LEU A 55 -5.22 1.97 8.76
CA LEU A 55 -4.52 1.20 7.72
C LEU A 55 -3.44 2.04 7.03
N TRP A 56 -3.78 3.19 6.46
CA TRP A 56 -2.81 4.03 5.74
C TRP A 56 -1.70 4.59 6.63
N GLY A 57 -2.01 4.86 7.90
CA GLY A 57 -0.99 5.22 8.89
C GLY A 57 -0.02 4.06 9.17
N CYS A 58 -0.54 2.84 9.29
CA CYS A 58 0.29 1.64 9.44
C CYS A 58 1.17 1.41 8.21
N LEU A 59 0.60 1.43 7.01
CA LEU A 59 1.32 1.26 5.75
C LEU A 59 2.43 2.30 5.57
N HIS A 60 2.17 3.58 5.90
CA HIS A 60 3.19 4.63 5.87
C HIS A 60 4.36 4.31 6.81
N LYS A 61 4.06 3.84 8.02
CA LYS A 61 5.07 3.50 9.02
C LYS A 61 5.94 2.34 8.53
N GLN A 62 5.34 1.28 7.98
CA GLN A 62 6.10 0.15 7.43
C GLN A 62 6.90 0.55 6.18
N ALA A 63 6.30 1.33 5.29
CA ALA A 63 6.98 1.86 4.11
C ALA A 63 8.23 2.66 4.50
N SER A 64 8.14 3.47 5.55
CA SER A 64 9.29 4.21 6.08
C SER A 64 10.32 3.31 6.76
N HIS A 65 9.86 2.28 7.49
CA HIS A 65 10.74 1.37 8.21
C HIS A 65 11.57 0.47 7.29
N TYR A 66 10.95 -0.08 6.24
CA TYR A 66 11.58 -1.01 5.30
C TYR A 66 12.12 -0.34 4.03
N GLY A 67 12.01 0.99 3.91
CA GLY A 67 12.50 1.73 2.75
C GLY A 67 11.64 1.57 1.49
N ARG A 68 10.37 1.18 1.63
CA ARG A 68 9.39 1.03 0.54
C ARG A 68 8.43 2.23 0.44
N GLY A 69 8.96 3.42 0.73
CA GLY A 69 8.22 4.68 0.84
C GLY A 69 7.39 5.01 -0.40
N GLY A 70 8.03 5.11 -1.56
CA GLY A 70 7.42 5.27 -2.89
C GLY A 70 6.05 5.96 -2.94
N THR A 71 5.12 5.32 -3.62
CA THR A 71 3.75 5.83 -3.74
C THR A 71 2.94 5.64 -2.43
N ILE A 72 3.26 4.66 -1.59
CA ILE A 72 2.56 4.45 -0.30
C ILE A 72 2.66 5.69 0.59
N THR A 73 3.86 6.22 0.78
CA THR A 73 4.13 7.46 1.52
C THR A 73 3.39 8.64 0.90
N THR A 74 3.38 8.74 -0.44
CA THR A 74 2.67 9.80 -1.17
C THR A 74 1.17 9.75 -0.91
N MET A 75 0.56 8.58 -1.04
CA MET A 75 -0.86 8.35 -0.77
C MET A 75 -1.20 8.67 0.69
N SER A 76 -0.44 8.14 1.65
CA SER A 76 -0.67 8.41 3.07
C SER A 76 -0.53 9.88 3.44
N ASN A 77 0.42 10.61 2.84
CA ASN A 77 0.56 12.06 3.04
C ASN A 77 -0.64 12.83 2.50
N LEU A 78 -1.16 12.41 1.35
CA LEU A 78 -2.34 13.02 0.74
C LEU A 78 -3.62 12.77 1.55
N LEU A 79 -3.74 11.59 2.15
CA LEU A 79 -4.85 11.21 3.00
C LEU A 79 -4.75 11.80 4.41
N SER A 80 -3.56 12.17 4.87
CA SER A 80 -3.32 12.64 6.24
C SER A 80 -4.24 13.80 6.67
N PRO A 81 -4.44 14.87 5.86
CA PRO A 81 -5.40 15.93 6.20
C PRO A 81 -6.83 15.42 6.36
N ALA A 82 -7.29 14.53 5.47
CA ALA A 82 -8.61 13.93 5.54
C ALA A 82 -8.75 13.05 6.80
N CYS A 83 -7.69 12.33 7.17
CA CYS A 83 -7.65 11.54 8.39
C CYS A 83 -7.65 12.37 9.66
N VAL A 84 -7.02 13.55 9.66
CA VAL A 84 -7.13 14.50 10.76
C VAL A 84 -8.55 15.02 10.87
N ALA A 85 -9.15 15.44 9.75
CA ALA A 85 -10.52 15.93 9.71
C ALA A 85 -11.53 14.87 10.18
N ALA A 86 -11.41 13.63 9.69
CA ALA A 86 -12.26 12.51 10.06
C ALA A 86 -12.23 12.23 11.56
N ARG A 87 -11.05 12.25 12.18
CA ARG A 87 -10.90 12.08 13.63
C ARG A 87 -11.59 13.23 14.38
N LEU A 88 -11.36 14.48 13.97
CA LEU A 88 -12.00 15.65 14.59
C LEU A 88 -13.54 15.61 14.49
N SER A 89 -14.09 15.26 13.31
CA SER A 89 -15.55 15.21 13.10
C SER A 89 -16.26 14.09 13.84
N SER A 90 -15.56 13.03 14.24
CA SER A 90 -16.13 11.89 14.96
C SER A 90 -15.99 11.98 16.49
N GLY A 91 -15.78 13.19 17.03
CA GLY A 91 -15.89 13.49 18.46
C GLY A 91 -14.58 13.79 19.19
N GLY A 92 -13.56 14.31 18.50
CA GLY A 92 -12.27 14.73 19.07
C GLY A 92 -11.09 13.88 18.60
N LEU A 93 -9.88 14.06 19.17
CA LEU A 93 -8.64 13.35 18.77
C LEU A 93 -8.75 11.80 18.76
N PHE A 94 -9.84 11.25 19.33
CA PHE A 94 -10.24 9.84 19.40
C PHE A 94 -11.58 9.58 18.70
N GLY A 95 -11.73 10.11 17.48
CA GLY A 95 -12.93 9.93 16.66
C GLY A 95 -13.51 8.51 16.74
N LYS A 96 -14.74 8.36 17.23
CA LYS A 96 -15.36 7.03 17.36
C LYS A 96 -15.77 6.55 15.97
N PRO A 97 -15.31 5.36 15.54
CA PRO A 97 -15.73 4.82 14.26
C PRO A 97 -17.24 4.64 14.21
N LYS A 98 -17.82 4.74 13.02
CA LYS A 98 -19.26 4.50 12.85
C LYS A 98 -19.54 3.01 13.10
N PRO A 99 -20.51 2.66 13.97
CA PRO A 99 -20.89 1.27 14.17
C PRO A 99 -21.46 0.68 12.88
N GLY A 100 -21.01 -0.53 12.54
CA GLY A 100 -21.45 -1.35 11.42
C GLY A 100 -21.43 -2.83 11.81
N PRO A 101 -21.93 -3.73 10.95
CA PRO A 101 -21.90 -5.17 11.23
C PRO A 101 -20.44 -5.69 11.26
N PRO A 102 -20.16 -6.74 12.05
CA PRO A 102 -18.89 -7.48 11.95
C PRO A 102 -18.59 -7.92 10.52
N ALA A 103 -17.32 -8.13 10.19
CA ALA A 103 -16.97 -8.61 8.85
C ALA A 103 -17.36 -10.07 8.66
N SER A 104 -17.76 -10.40 7.44
CA SER A 104 -18.02 -11.78 7.05
C SER A 104 -16.71 -12.49 6.71
N TYR A 105 -16.64 -13.82 6.86
CA TYR A 105 -15.43 -14.57 6.49
C TYR A 105 -14.94 -14.31 5.05
N PRO A 106 -15.81 -14.27 4.01
CA PRO A 106 -15.38 -13.91 2.65
C PRO A 106 -14.80 -12.49 2.55
N GLU A 107 -15.31 -11.56 3.33
CA GLU A 107 -14.79 -10.19 3.39
C GLU A 107 -13.37 -10.17 3.95
N LEU A 108 -13.12 -10.90 5.05
CA LEU A 108 -11.80 -10.99 5.66
C LEU A 108 -10.74 -11.49 4.67
N LEU A 109 -11.08 -12.54 3.92
CA LEU A 109 -10.21 -13.10 2.88
C LEU A 109 -9.92 -12.08 1.77
N ALA A 110 -10.91 -11.29 1.37
CA ALA A 110 -10.72 -10.29 0.32
C ALA A 110 -9.74 -9.19 0.77
N TRP A 111 -9.80 -8.75 2.03
CA TRP A 111 -8.86 -7.76 2.56
C TRP A 111 -7.43 -8.31 2.66
N ASP A 112 -7.27 -9.55 3.12
CA ASP A 112 -5.97 -10.23 3.22
C ASP A 112 -5.35 -10.50 1.84
N ASP A 113 -6.17 -10.85 0.83
CA ASP A 113 -5.72 -11.03 -0.56
C ASP A 113 -5.12 -9.75 -1.16
N CYS A 114 -5.69 -8.58 -0.83
CA CYS A 114 -5.11 -7.29 -1.23
C CYS A 114 -3.69 -7.10 -0.66
N MET A 115 -3.47 -7.52 0.58
CA MET A 115 -2.16 -7.37 1.24
C MET A 115 -1.16 -8.39 0.73
N SER A 116 -1.59 -9.63 0.51
CA SER A 116 -0.78 -10.68 -0.14
C SER A 116 -0.29 -10.21 -1.51
N SER A 117 -1.17 -9.60 -2.31
CA SER A 117 -0.82 -9.03 -3.61
C SER A 117 0.20 -7.88 -3.51
N LEU A 118 0.11 -7.02 -2.47
CA LEU A 118 1.11 -5.99 -2.21
C LEU A 118 2.49 -6.60 -1.95
N VAL A 119 2.52 -7.58 -1.06
CA VAL A 119 3.73 -8.29 -0.62
C VAL A 119 4.40 -8.99 -1.81
N GLU A 120 3.63 -9.68 -2.66
CA GLU A 120 4.14 -10.29 -3.90
C GLU A 120 4.70 -9.25 -4.89
N GLU A 121 4.09 -8.07 -5.00
CA GLU A 121 4.58 -7.01 -5.89
C GLU A 121 5.92 -6.43 -5.41
N PHE A 122 6.15 -6.39 -4.09
CA PHE A 122 7.45 -5.99 -3.52
C PHE A 122 8.59 -6.95 -3.87
N GLU A 123 8.29 -8.23 -4.04
CA GLU A 123 9.25 -9.25 -4.51
C GLU A 123 9.56 -9.08 -6.01
N LYS A 124 8.59 -8.58 -6.80
CA LYS A 124 8.67 -8.45 -8.26
C LYS A 124 9.22 -7.10 -8.73
N ASN A 125 9.02 -6.00 -8.00
CA ASN A 125 9.45 -4.64 -8.37
C ASN A 125 9.83 -3.77 -7.15
N GLY A 126 11.00 -3.13 -7.20
CA GLY A 126 11.68 -2.59 -6.02
C GLY A 126 11.27 -1.21 -5.48
N ASP A 127 10.33 -0.47 -6.08
CA ASP A 127 10.02 0.92 -5.64
C ASP A 127 8.68 1.08 -4.90
N GLY A 128 7.87 0.01 -4.84
CA GLY A 128 6.57 0.00 -4.17
C GLY A 128 5.48 0.85 -4.82
N SER A 129 5.75 1.52 -5.94
CA SER A 129 4.79 2.44 -6.58
C SER A 129 3.63 1.68 -7.23
N ARG A 130 3.95 0.65 -7.99
CA ARG A 130 2.96 -0.26 -8.58
C ARG A 130 2.18 -1.04 -7.52
N ALA A 131 2.90 -1.54 -6.52
CA ALA A 131 2.34 -2.25 -5.38
C ALA A 131 1.29 -1.39 -4.64
N ALA A 132 1.61 -0.12 -4.37
CA ALA A 132 0.69 0.83 -3.71
C ALA A 132 -0.61 1.04 -4.48
N CYS A 133 -0.52 1.17 -5.80
CA CYS A 133 -1.68 1.41 -6.65
C CYS A 133 -2.55 0.16 -6.83
N ASN A 134 -1.94 -1.02 -6.97
CA ASN A 134 -2.67 -2.28 -6.97
C ASN A 134 -3.40 -2.49 -5.63
N LEU A 135 -2.71 -2.21 -4.51
CA LEU A 135 -3.31 -2.23 -3.19
C LEU A 135 -4.49 -1.26 -3.11
N TRP A 136 -4.33 -0.01 -3.57
CA TRP A 136 -5.41 0.98 -3.57
C TRP A 136 -6.65 0.49 -4.34
N VAL A 137 -6.48 -0.04 -5.55
CA VAL A 137 -7.59 -0.61 -6.36
C VAL A 137 -8.33 -1.69 -5.58
N CYS A 138 -7.57 -2.63 -5.02
CA CYS A 138 -8.13 -3.75 -4.28
C CYS A 138 -8.91 -3.28 -3.04
N LEU A 139 -8.31 -2.39 -2.24
CA LEU A 139 -8.96 -1.81 -1.06
C LEU A 139 -10.22 -1.02 -1.43
N HIS A 140 -10.20 -0.26 -2.52
CA HIS A 140 -11.36 0.48 -3.00
C HIS A 140 -12.49 -0.45 -3.44
N SER A 141 -12.17 -1.46 -4.24
CA SER A 141 -13.14 -2.46 -4.71
C SER A 141 -13.81 -3.19 -3.55
N ASN A 142 -13.04 -3.60 -2.54
CA ASN A 142 -13.57 -4.25 -1.36
C ASN A 142 -14.38 -3.29 -0.48
N ALA A 143 -13.93 -2.04 -0.33
CA ALA A 143 -14.68 -1.03 0.41
C ALA A 143 -16.06 -0.75 -0.19
N ASP A 144 -16.18 -0.82 -1.52
CA ASP A 144 -17.45 -0.65 -2.24
C ASP A 144 -18.32 -1.91 -2.09
N THR A 145 -17.75 -3.07 -2.40
CA THR A 145 -18.40 -4.39 -2.32
C THR A 145 -18.99 -4.67 -0.94
N TYR A 146 -18.23 -4.41 0.12
CA TYR A 146 -18.63 -4.68 1.50
C TYR A 146 -19.19 -3.45 2.22
N GLN A 147 -19.42 -2.34 1.51
CA GLN A 147 -19.98 -1.10 2.05
C GLN A 147 -19.20 -0.57 3.27
N ARG A 148 -17.88 -0.78 3.28
CA ARG A 148 -16.98 -0.27 4.35
C ARG A 148 -16.66 1.21 4.20
N GLY A 149 -16.94 1.79 3.03
CA GLY A 149 -17.14 3.22 2.80
C GLY A 149 -16.00 4.14 3.26
N GLY A 150 -16.35 5.41 3.46
CA GLY A 150 -15.46 6.43 4.03
C GLY A 150 -14.32 6.87 3.11
N LEU A 151 -13.13 7.02 3.69
CA LEU A 151 -11.96 7.57 3.02
C LEU A 151 -11.48 6.69 1.86
N LEU A 152 -11.62 5.36 1.97
CA LEU A 152 -11.24 4.43 0.89
C LEU A 152 -12.05 4.66 -0.39
N ILE A 153 -13.32 5.05 -0.26
CA ILE A 153 -14.17 5.38 -1.41
C ILE A 153 -13.99 6.83 -1.85
N SER A 154 -14.00 7.77 -0.90
CA SER A 154 -13.98 9.21 -1.21
C SER A 154 -12.65 9.72 -1.74
N ALA A 155 -11.54 9.04 -1.48
CA ALA A 155 -10.24 9.44 -1.98
C ALA A 155 -9.85 8.82 -3.34
N SER A 156 -10.73 8.10 -4.03
CA SER A 156 -10.44 7.57 -5.38
C SER A 156 -9.97 8.66 -6.34
N LYS A 157 -10.69 9.79 -6.39
CA LYS A 157 -10.33 10.97 -7.22
C LYS A 157 -8.97 11.58 -6.91
N LEU A 158 -8.46 11.39 -5.69
CA LEU A 158 -7.13 11.84 -5.28
C LEU A 158 -6.04 10.87 -5.74
N MET A 159 -6.37 9.58 -5.86
CA MET A 159 -5.44 8.51 -6.20
C MET A 159 -5.35 8.22 -7.70
N ASP A 160 -6.42 8.47 -8.47
CA ASP A 160 -6.44 8.38 -9.93
C ASP A 160 -5.23 9.03 -10.62
N PRO A 161 -4.89 10.31 -10.37
CA PRO A 161 -3.74 10.94 -11.03
C PRO A 161 -2.40 10.34 -10.61
N ILE A 162 -2.27 9.88 -9.36
CA ILE A 162 -1.04 9.27 -8.84
C ILE A 162 -0.79 7.93 -9.53
N CYS A 163 -1.81 7.07 -9.56
CA CYS A 163 -1.68 5.75 -10.18
C CYS A 163 -1.55 5.83 -11.70
N THR A 164 -2.22 6.79 -12.34
CA THR A 164 -2.03 7.06 -13.78
C THR A 164 -0.59 7.48 -14.08
N ALA A 165 0.03 8.31 -13.23
CA ALA A 165 1.42 8.73 -13.41
C ALA A 165 2.43 7.57 -13.28
N VAL A 166 2.07 6.51 -12.53
CA VAL A 166 2.84 5.26 -12.39
C VAL A 166 2.50 4.25 -13.50
N GLY A 167 1.60 4.61 -14.43
CA GLY A 167 1.21 3.77 -15.57
C GLY A 167 0.07 2.78 -15.27
N ILE A 168 -0.61 2.92 -14.14
CA ILE A 168 -1.78 2.11 -13.77
C ILE A 168 -3.03 2.92 -14.04
N ILE A 169 -3.83 2.44 -15.00
CA ILE A 169 -5.16 3.00 -15.27
C ILE A 169 -6.12 2.40 -14.25
N LEU A 170 -6.60 3.22 -13.32
CA LEU A 170 -7.64 2.79 -12.37
C LEU A 170 -8.96 2.56 -13.14
N PRO A 171 -9.72 1.49 -12.82
CA PRO A 171 -11.04 1.28 -13.41
C PRO A 171 -11.94 2.47 -13.04
N LYS A 172 -12.68 2.98 -14.04
CA LYS A 172 -13.61 4.10 -13.90
C LYS A 172 -14.91 3.69 -13.23
#